data_AF-A0A4U0H367-F1
#
_entry.id   AF-A0A4U0H367-F1
#
_cell.length_a   1.000
_cell.length_b   1.000
_cell.length_c   1.000
_cell.angle_alpha   90.00
_cell.angle_beta   90.00
_cell.angle_gamma   90.00
#
_symmetry.space_group_name_H-M   'P 1'
#
loop_
_entity.id
_entity.type
_entity.pdbx_description
1 polymer ?
#
loop_
_entity_poly.entity_id
_entity_poly.type
_entity_poly.pdbx_seq_one_letter_code
_entity_poly.pdbx_strand_id
1 'polypeptide(L)'
;MDGIYGVWSGRVVELQRRTPYLGKLTIIQDGGEPPSPEWSTLEFPNRFGRTPFRHYLHVPESEVSDLHEIAATGYVPLTDSTGHDIQARVNIIAQDAEGRLAVETMPREPRHHWDALVREYDFEEYDRSWVFGWVPAHALTDFKSERVELAA
;
A
#
# COMPACT_ATOMS: atom_id res chain seq x y z
N MET A 1 5.92 -2.85 3.83
CA MET A 1 4.94 -1.97 3.15
C MET A 1 3.76 -2.84 2.81
N ASP A 2 2.55 -2.32 2.93
CA ASP A 2 1.33 -3.07 2.68
C ASP A 2 1.32 -3.75 1.31
N GLY A 3 0.87 -5.00 1.23
CA GLY A 3 0.87 -5.77 -0.02
C GLY A 3 0.58 -7.27 0.14
N ILE A 4 0.35 -7.93 -0.99
CA ILE A 4 0.11 -9.37 -1.07
C ILE A 4 1.36 -10.03 -1.62
N TYR A 5 1.81 -11.09 -0.98
CA TYR A 5 3.09 -11.74 -1.27
C TYR A 5 2.93 -13.25 -1.39
N GLY A 6 3.88 -13.85 -2.10
CA GLY A 6 4.03 -15.29 -2.20
C GLY A 6 5.46 -15.65 -2.57
N VAL A 7 5.71 -16.95 -2.74
CA VAL A 7 6.97 -17.49 -3.20
C VAL A 7 6.79 -18.12 -4.57
N TRP A 8 7.53 -17.59 -5.55
CA TRP A 8 7.61 -18.11 -6.92
C TRP A 8 9.07 -18.34 -7.30
N SER A 9 9.38 -19.52 -7.84
CA SER A 9 10.76 -19.92 -8.19
C SER A 9 11.79 -19.68 -7.07
N GLY A 10 11.39 -19.93 -5.82
CA GLY A 10 12.25 -19.78 -4.63
C GLY A 10 12.50 -18.34 -4.18
N ARG A 11 11.78 -17.36 -4.75
CA ARG A 11 11.91 -15.93 -4.40
C ARG A 11 10.59 -15.38 -3.88
N VAL A 12 10.65 -14.50 -2.89
CA VAL A 12 9.48 -13.73 -2.47
C VAL A 12 9.13 -12.73 -3.57
N VAL A 13 7.86 -12.74 -3.97
CA VAL A 13 7.31 -11.87 -5.01
C VAL A 13 6.06 -11.16 -4.49
N GLU A 14 5.86 -9.93 -4.91
CA GLU A 14 4.61 -9.20 -4.68
C GLU A 14 3.59 -9.60 -5.74
N LEU A 15 2.32 -9.69 -5.35
CA LEU A 15 1.19 -10.06 -6.17
C LEU A 15 0.26 -8.86 -6.34
N GLN A 16 -0.21 -8.64 -7.57
CA GLN A 16 -1.15 -7.56 -7.86
C GLN A 16 -2.49 -7.71 -7.13
N ARG A 17 -2.93 -8.95 -6.95
CA ARG A 17 -4.19 -9.29 -6.29
C ARG A 17 -4.11 -10.70 -5.72
N ARG A 18 -4.92 -10.95 -4.70
CA ARG A 18 -5.09 -12.27 -4.08
C ARG A 18 -5.70 -13.27 -5.04
N THR A 19 -6.77 -12.87 -5.74
CA THR A 19 -7.58 -13.82 -6.49
C THR A 19 -6.98 -14.07 -7.89
N PRO A 20 -6.73 -15.34 -8.25
CA PRO A 20 -6.28 -15.69 -9.58
C PRO A 20 -7.35 -15.39 -10.62
N TYR A 21 -6.92 -15.15 -11.86
CA TYR A 21 -7.79 -14.99 -13.02
C TYR A 21 -7.40 -16.00 -14.08
N LEU A 22 -8.35 -16.85 -14.46
CA LEU A 22 -8.12 -17.96 -15.37
C LEU A 22 -6.96 -18.86 -14.91
N GLY A 23 -6.90 -19.16 -13.61
CA GLY A 23 -5.86 -20.01 -12.98
C GLY A 23 -4.47 -19.36 -12.91
N LYS A 24 -4.38 -18.04 -13.11
CA LYS A 24 -3.10 -17.30 -13.08
C LYS A 24 -3.10 -16.19 -12.05
N LEU A 25 -1.98 -16.05 -11.38
CA LEU A 25 -1.64 -14.89 -10.57
C LEU A 25 -0.78 -13.92 -11.37
N THR A 26 -0.84 -12.65 -10.99
CA THR A 26 0.03 -11.62 -11.56
C THR A 26 1.06 -11.23 -10.51
N ILE A 27 2.32 -11.59 -10.72
CA ILE A 27 3.45 -11.10 -9.92
C ILE A 27 3.84 -9.71 -10.43
N ILE A 28 4.24 -8.83 -9.52
CA ILE A 28 4.57 -7.43 -9.82
C ILE A 28 5.89 -7.00 -9.19
N GLN A 29 6.53 -6.02 -9.82
CA GLN A 29 7.62 -5.25 -9.26
C GLN A 29 7.42 -3.78 -9.66
N ASP A 30 7.36 -2.90 -8.67
CA ASP A 30 7.29 -1.46 -8.92
C ASP A 30 8.72 -0.89 -8.99
N GLY A 31 9.05 -0.31 -10.15
CA GLY A 31 10.32 0.38 -10.38
C GLY A 31 11.50 -0.54 -10.69
N GLY A 32 12.66 0.09 -10.86
CA GLY A 32 13.87 -0.58 -11.31
C GLY A 32 13.79 -1.02 -12.77
N GLU A 33 14.64 -1.98 -13.12
CA GLU A 33 14.61 -2.66 -14.41
C GLU A 33 13.73 -3.92 -14.33
N PRO A 34 13.12 -4.35 -15.45
CA PRO A 34 12.38 -5.60 -15.48
C PRO A 34 13.29 -6.77 -15.08
N PRO A 35 12.83 -7.70 -14.21
CA PRO A 35 13.65 -8.81 -13.73
C PRO A 35 14.21 -9.70 -14.83
N SER A 36 13.46 -9.87 -15.93
CA SER A 36 13.81 -10.71 -17.07
C SER A 36 12.95 -10.36 -18.31
N PRO A 37 13.34 -10.78 -19.53
CA PRO A 37 12.69 -10.36 -20.78
C PRO A 37 11.20 -10.75 -20.94
N GLU A 38 10.74 -11.75 -20.21
CA GLU A 38 9.34 -12.19 -20.21
C GLU A 38 8.39 -11.24 -19.45
N TRP A 39 8.94 -10.33 -18.64
CA TRP A 39 8.14 -9.35 -17.91
C TRP A 39 7.64 -8.26 -18.83
N SER A 40 6.37 -7.90 -18.66
CA SER A 40 5.75 -6.76 -19.33
C SER A 40 5.84 -5.53 -18.45
N THR A 41 5.84 -4.34 -19.05
CA THR A 41 5.92 -3.05 -18.34
C THR A 41 4.68 -2.22 -18.61
N LEU A 42 4.11 -1.66 -17.54
CA LEU A 42 3.09 -0.61 -17.59
C LEU A 42 3.66 0.68 -17.03
N GLU A 43 3.27 1.79 -17.65
CA GLU A 43 3.56 3.14 -17.18
C GLU A 43 2.29 3.77 -16.61
N PHE A 44 2.39 4.22 -15.37
CA PHE A 44 1.33 4.86 -14.61
C PHE A 44 1.88 6.18 -14.04
N PRO A 45 1.75 7.30 -14.78
CA PRO A 45 2.45 8.54 -14.45
C PRO A 45 2.08 9.12 -13.07
N ASN A 46 0.88 8.81 -12.57
CA ASN A 46 0.35 9.37 -11.32
C ASN A 46 0.08 8.25 -10.30
N ARG A 47 1.14 7.72 -9.68
CA ARG A 47 1.01 6.73 -8.59
C ARG A 47 1.58 7.26 -7.30
N PHE A 48 0.69 7.52 -6.35
CA PHE A 48 1.09 7.94 -5.02
C PHE A 48 1.91 6.85 -4.30
N GLY A 49 3.02 7.25 -3.67
CA GLY A 49 3.88 6.34 -2.90
C GLY A 49 4.55 5.22 -3.71
N ARG A 50 4.49 5.25 -5.06
CA ARG A 50 4.99 4.18 -5.93
C ARG A 50 5.68 4.79 -7.15
N THR A 51 6.51 4.00 -7.82
CA THR A 51 7.18 4.41 -9.06
C THR A 51 6.20 4.43 -10.24
N PRO A 52 6.45 5.25 -11.28
CA PRO A 52 5.62 5.27 -12.48
C PRO A 52 5.62 3.93 -13.22
N PHE A 53 6.71 3.18 -13.16
CA PHE A 53 6.84 1.90 -13.83
C PHE A 53 6.40 0.75 -12.93
N ARG A 54 5.58 -0.14 -13.49
CA ARG A 54 5.24 -1.44 -12.92
C ARG A 54 5.60 -2.53 -13.92
N HIS A 55 6.47 -3.43 -13.51
CA HIS A 55 6.74 -4.67 -14.23
C HIS A 55 5.80 -5.75 -13.73
N TYR A 56 5.29 -6.59 -14.62
CA TYR A 56 4.42 -7.70 -14.25
C TYR A 56 4.66 -8.95 -15.10
N LEU A 57 4.37 -10.10 -14.51
CA LEU A 57 4.38 -11.40 -15.18
C LEU A 57 3.17 -12.22 -14.72
N HIS A 58 2.54 -12.94 -15.65
CA HIS A 58 1.46 -13.88 -15.32
C HIS A 58 2.03 -15.28 -15.13
N VAL A 59 1.80 -15.86 -13.96
CA VAL A 59 2.27 -17.20 -13.60
C VAL A 59 1.08 -18.09 -13.21
N PRO A 60 1.14 -19.41 -13.47
CA PRO A 60 0.13 -20.33 -12.95
C PRO A 60 0.04 -20.22 -11.43
N GLU A 61 -1.17 -20.23 -10.88
CA GLU A 61 -1.37 -20.14 -9.42
C GLU A 61 -0.67 -21.30 -8.69
N SER A 62 -0.60 -22.48 -9.31
CA SER A 62 0.04 -23.68 -8.77
C SER A 62 1.55 -23.56 -8.61
N GLU A 63 2.18 -22.55 -9.23
CA GLU A 63 3.61 -22.27 -9.08
C GLU A 63 3.91 -21.27 -7.94
N VAL A 64 2.88 -20.69 -7.34
CA VAL A 64 3.02 -19.74 -6.23
C VAL A 64 2.62 -20.44 -4.94
N SER A 65 3.49 -20.35 -3.94
CA SER A 65 3.29 -20.90 -2.60
C SER A 65 3.39 -19.81 -1.54
N ASP A 66 3.12 -20.15 -0.28
CA ASP A 66 3.26 -19.24 0.86
C ASP A 66 2.49 -17.91 0.66
N LEU A 67 1.23 -17.99 0.22
CA LEU A 67 0.40 -16.80 0.00
C LEU A 67 0.04 -16.12 1.31
N HIS A 68 0.42 -14.86 1.45
CA HIS A 68 0.14 -14.06 2.62
C HIS A 68 -0.06 -12.59 2.26
N GLU A 69 -0.72 -11.86 3.14
CA GLU A 69 -0.86 -10.41 3.09
C GLU A 69 -0.03 -9.81 4.22
N ILE A 70 0.72 -8.76 3.93
CA ILE A 70 1.36 -7.94 4.95
C ILE A 70 0.53 -6.68 5.07
N ALA A 71 -0.16 -6.51 6.19
CA ALA A 71 -0.89 -5.28 6.51
C ALA A 71 -0.03 -4.40 7.41
N ALA A 72 0.27 -3.18 6.98
CA ALA A 72 0.99 -2.19 7.79
C ALA A 72 0.05 -1.02 8.13
N THR A 73 -0.21 -0.80 9.41
CA THR A 73 -1.18 0.20 9.88
C THR A 73 -0.65 1.02 11.04
N GLY A 74 -1.28 2.16 11.28
CA GLY A 74 -1.04 2.98 12.47
C GLY A 74 -2.06 4.09 12.61
N TYR A 75 -1.80 4.99 13.55
CA TYR A 75 -2.66 6.13 13.84
C TYR A 75 -1.90 7.44 13.74
N VAL A 76 -2.52 8.44 13.14
CA VAL A 76 -2.04 9.83 13.11
C VAL A 76 -2.87 10.62 14.14
N PRO A 77 -2.29 11.02 15.28
CA PRO A 77 -2.95 11.92 16.23
C PRO A 77 -3.11 13.31 15.61
N LEU A 78 -4.30 13.89 15.70
CA LEU A 78 -4.64 15.18 15.10
C LEU A 78 -5.60 15.94 16.02
N THR A 79 -5.83 17.21 15.70
CA THR A 79 -6.94 17.99 16.26
C THR A 79 -7.94 18.33 15.17
N ASP A 80 -9.22 18.05 15.42
CA ASP A 80 -10.29 18.41 14.47
C ASP A 80 -10.55 19.92 14.42
N SER A 81 -11.44 20.36 13.52
CA SER A 81 -11.77 21.78 13.35
C SER A 81 -12.50 22.40 14.55
N THR A 82 -12.95 21.59 15.49
CA THR A 82 -13.62 22.02 16.73
C THR A 82 -12.70 22.03 17.94
N GLY A 83 -11.44 21.61 17.79
CA GLY A 83 -10.45 21.59 18.85
C GLY A 83 -10.41 20.28 19.66
N HIS A 84 -11.06 19.21 19.18
CA HIS A 84 -11.00 17.91 19.84
C HIS A 84 -9.85 17.06 19.30
N ASP A 85 -9.17 16.37 20.21
CA ASP A 85 -8.15 15.38 19.86
C ASP A 85 -8.81 14.15 19.23
N ILE A 86 -8.30 13.76 18.07
CA ILE A 86 -8.74 12.61 17.28
C ILE A 86 -7.54 11.77 16.84
N GLN A 87 -7.79 10.54 16.41
CA GLN A 87 -6.77 9.67 15.84
C GLN A 87 -7.26 9.09 14.53
N ALA A 88 -6.60 9.45 13.43
CA ALA A 88 -6.93 8.92 12.11
C ALA A 88 -6.22 7.59 11.87
N ARG A 89 -6.97 6.52 11.59
CA ARG A 89 -6.36 5.23 11.24
C ARG A 89 -5.93 5.22 9.77
N VAL A 90 -4.69 4.79 9.53
CA VAL A 90 -4.09 4.79 8.20
C VAL A 90 -3.41 3.45 7.85
N ASN A 91 -3.41 3.12 6.57
CA ASN A 91 -2.53 2.11 5.96
C ASN A 91 -1.20 2.76 5.59
N ILE A 92 -0.09 2.02 5.74
CA ILE A 92 1.25 2.48 5.41
C ILE A 92 1.72 1.75 4.16
N ILE A 93 1.73 2.48 3.05
CA ILE A 93 1.94 1.90 1.72
C ILE A 93 3.38 2.06 1.23
N ALA A 94 4.08 3.11 1.66
CA ALA A 94 5.48 3.33 1.29
C ALA A 94 6.29 4.12 2.32
N GLN A 95 7.59 4.19 2.09
CA GLN A 95 8.57 4.96 2.84
C GLN A 95 9.58 5.52 1.84
N ASP A 96 9.88 6.82 1.92
CA ASP A 96 10.89 7.46 1.07
C ASP A 96 12.29 7.36 1.67
N ALA A 97 13.29 7.90 0.96
CA ALA A 97 14.69 7.84 1.37
C ALA A 97 14.96 8.64 2.65
N GLU A 98 14.13 9.65 2.93
CA GLU A 98 14.17 10.50 4.12
C GLU A 98 13.42 9.87 5.32
N GLY A 99 12.80 8.71 5.12
CA GLY A 99 12.10 7.96 6.15
C GLY A 99 10.67 8.44 6.41
N ARG A 100 10.11 9.34 5.60
CA ARG A 100 8.69 9.70 5.65
C ARG A 100 7.85 8.56 5.12
N LEU A 101 6.65 8.41 5.66
CA LEU A 101 5.74 7.33 5.34
C LEU A 101 4.64 7.84 4.41
N ALA A 102 4.46 7.17 3.28
CA ALA A 102 3.27 7.36 2.46
C ALA A 102 2.14 6.55 3.09
N VAL A 103 1.02 7.23 3.36
CA VAL A 103 -0.12 6.63 4.03
C VAL A 103 -1.42 6.98 3.32
N GLU A 104 -2.43 6.14 3.53
CA GLU A 104 -3.79 6.35 3.07
C GLU A 104 -4.80 6.01 4.16
N THR A 105 -5.93 6.71 4.21
CA THR A 105 -6.99 6.38 5.18
C THR A 105 -7.69 5.09 4.80
N MET A 106 -8.12 4.33 5.81
CA MET A 106 -8.98 3.17 5.58
C MET A 106 -10.38 3.58 5.06
N PRO A 107 -11.09 2.72 4.32
CA PRO A 107 -12.39 3.06 3.71
C PRO A 107 -13.52 3.48 4.66
N ARG A 108 -13.36 3.30 5.98
CA ARG A 108 -14.36 3.64 7.01
C ARG A 108 -13.94 4.80 7.90
N GLU A 109 -12.85 5.47 7.55
CA GLU A 109 -12.33 6.56 8.36
C GLU A 109 -13.28 7.76 8.31
N PRO A 110 -13.67 8.36 9.45
CA PRO A 110 -14.62 9.46 9.47
C PRO A 110 -14.17 10.68 8.66
N ARG A 111 -15.10 11.34 7.96
CA ARG A 111 -14.79 12.47 7.07
C ARG A 111 -14.11 13.65 7.78
N HIS A 112 -14.47 13.93 9.03
CA HIS A 112 -13.84 15.00 9.81
C HIS A 112 -12.38 14.69 10.17
N HIS A 113 -11.96 13.41 10.17
CA HIS A 113 -10.54 13.04 10.25
C HIS A 113 -9.81 13.37 8.95
N TRP A 114 -10.46 13.20 7.79
CA TRP A 114 -9.87 13.54 6.50
C TRP A 114 -9.59 15.04 6.41
N ASP A 115 -10.55 15.87 6.82
CA ASP A 115 -10.38 17.33 6.81
C ASP A 115 -9.18 17.76 7.67
N ALA A 116 -8.95 17.10 8.81
CA ALA A 116 -7.78 17.34 9.66
C ALA A 116 -6.46 16.90 8.98
N LEU A 117 -6.44 15.74 8.33
CA LEU A 117 -5.28 15.25 7.57
C LEU A 117 -4.93 16.17 6.38
N VAL A 118 -5.94 16.62 5.64
CA VAL A 118 -5.79 17.57 4.52
C VAL A 118 -5.22 18.90 5.04
N ARG A 119 -5.74 19.41 6.16
CA ARG A 119 -5.30 20.68 6.74
C ARG A 119 -3.87 20.63 7.30
N GLU A 120 -3.48 19.53 7.92
CA GLU A 120 -2.21 19.42 8.66
C GLU A 120 -1.06 18.88 7.81
N TYR A 121 -1.35 17.99 6.86
CA TYR A 121 -0.35 17.27 6.07
C TYR A 121 -0.54 17.42 4.56
N ASP A 122 -1.46 18.29 4.11
CA ASP A 122 -1.77 18.52 2.69
C ASP A 122 -2.14 17.22 1.95
N PHE A 123 -2.87 16.33 2.63
CA PHE A 123 -3.35 15.09 2.01
C PHE A 123 -4.26 15.37 0.82
N GLU A 124 -4.19 14.52 -0.19
CA GLU A 124 -5.03 14.56 -1.38
C GLU A 124 -6.20 13.58 -1.26
N GLU A 125 -7.34 13.95 -1.83
CA GLU A 125 -8.53 13.09 -1.85
C GLU A 125 -8.62 12.29 -3.15
N TYR A 126 -8.84 10.97 -3.02
CA TYR A 126 -9.06 10.08 -4.15
C TYR A 126 -10.54 9.70 -4.25
N ASP A 127 -11.21 10.19 -5.32
CA ASP A 127 -12.58 9.81 -5.71
C ASP A 127 -13.58 9.73 -4.55
N ARG A 128 -13.47 10.66 -3.60
CA ARG A 128 -14.28 10.72 -2.37
C ARG A 128 -14.30 9.47 -1.50
N SER A 129 -13.33 8.59 -1.70
CA SER A 129 -13.31 7.26 -1.09
C SER A 129 -12.25 7.14 0.01
N TRP A 130 -11.17 7.91 -0.08
CA TRP A 130 -10.09 7.97 0.91
C TRP A 130 -9.23 9.22 0.66
N VAL A 131 -8.39 9.58 1.63
CA VAL A 131 -7.32 10.58 1.47
C VAL A 131 -5.95 9.96 1.68
N PHE A 132 -4.92 10.56 1.11
CA PHE A 132 -3.55 10.05 1.17
C PHE A 132 -2.51 11.16 1.18
N GLY A 133 -1.34 10.84 1.71
CA GLY A 133 -0.25 11.80 1.77
C GLY A 133 0.95 11.26 2.53
N TRP A 134 1.96 12.12 2.65
CA TRP A 134 3.19 11.80 3.34
C TRP A 134 3.14 12.33 4.77
N VAL A 135 3.50 11.49 5.74
CA VAL A 135 3.69 11.89 7.14
C VAL A 135 5.11 11.60 7.59
N PRO A 136 5.69 12.41 8.49
CA PRO A 136 6.96 12.04 9.11
C PRO A 136 6.75 10.81 10.02
N ALA A 137 7.74 9.92 10.10
CA ALA A 137 7.61 8.67 10.86
C ALA A 137 7.21 8.87 12.34
N HIS A 138 7.64 9.99 12.95
CA HIS A 138 7.32 10.30 14.34
C HIS A 138 5.89 10.81 14.58
N ALA A 139 5.15 11.20 13.52
CA ALA A 139 3.75 11.57 13.63
C ALA A 139 2.83 10.35 13.74
N LEU A 140 3.36 9.15 13.46
CA LEU A 140 2.61 7.91 13.52
C LEU A 140 2.76 7.24 14.89
N THR A 141 1.65 6.80 15.45
CA THR A 141 1.56 6.08 16.73
C THR A 141 0.97 4.69 16.52
N ASP A 142 1.24 3.79 17.47
CA ASP A 142 0.74 2.40 17.46
C ASP A 142 0.96 1.66 16.13
N PHE A 143 2.15 1.83 15.54
CA PHE A 143 2.56 1.12 14.34
C PHE A 143 2.44 -0.39 14.53
N LYS A 144 1.74 -1.05 13.60
CA LYS A 144 1.62 -2.50 13.53
C LYS A 144 1.89 -2.98 12.12
N SER A 145 2.66 -4.06 12.02
CA SER A 145 2.80 -4.84 10.79
C SER A 145 2.41 -6.27 11.09
N GLU A 146 1.39 -6.76 10.39
CA GLU A 146 0.81 -8.07 10.60
C GLU A 146 0.92 -8.89 9.32
N ARG A 147 1.30 -10.16 9.47
CA ARG A 147 1.25 -11.15 8.39
C ARG A 147 -0.05 -11.94 8.53
N VAL A 148 -0.91 -11.82 7.53
CA VAL A 148 -2.18 -12.54 7.46
C VAL A 148 -2.01 -13.67 6.44
N GLU A 149 -2.02 -14.90 6.93
CA GLU A 149 -1.99 -16.09 6.06
C GLU A 149 -3.26 -16.13 5.20
N LEU A 150 -3.08 -16.20 3.88
CA LEU A 150 -4.19 -16.29 2.96
C LEU A 150 -4.47 -17.76 2.69
N ALA A 151 -5.61 -18.25 3.18
CA ALA A 151 -6.10 -19.57 2.79
C ALA A 151 -6.28 -19.61 1.25
N ALA A 152 -5.73 -20.67 0.66
CA ALA A 152 -5.94 -21.07 -0.74
C ALA A 152 -7.41 -21.38 -1.02
#